data_AF-A0A3D5NL10-F1
#
_entry.id   AF-A0A3D5NL10-F1
#
_cell.length_a   1.000
_cell.length_b   1.000
_cell.length_c   1.000
_cell.angle_alpha   90.00
_cell.angle_beta   90.00
_cell.angle_gamma   90.00
#
_symmetry.space_group_name_H-M   'P 1'
#
loop_
_entity.id
_entity.type
_entity.pdbx_description
1 polymer ?
#
loop_
_entity_poly.entity_id
_entity_poly.type
_entity_poly.pdbx_seq_one_letter_code
_entity_poly.pdbx_strand_id
1 'polypeptide(L)'
;FWQEDIKEEHFTLPDDVQDAVFNIHSKVLPIDHAYLLSQALLSEFPWLAEVNAGIHDISVADGNGWEQDHESGFYYPSKRSKLSIRIPKDKLSEIGSLAGKTLDLGEYQIKIVKALEPKLMSDMQIVFAKYVACDSQLDENEFLEVSFNQLKTLGIHPKKMMAGLERKITTPDGIIHTRSLMVADLRKSESVKLQEQGIGEHRLLGCGLFVPQKGIESVDAV
;
A
#
# COMPACT_ATOMS: atom_id res chain seq x y z
N PHE A 1 -18.73 9.76 40.07
CA PHE A 1 -18.46 10.47 38.81
C PHE A 1 -18.83 9.52 37.69
N TRP A 2 -19.99 9.74 37.06
CA TRP A 2 -20.44 8.99 35.89
C TRP A 2 -20.09 9.85 34.67
N GLN A 3 -19.24 9.33 33.78
CA GLN A 3 -19.06 9.86 32.44
C GLN A 3 -19.84 8.94 31.51
N GLU A 4 -20.82 9.49 30.79
CA GLU A 4 -21.54 8.78 29.74
C GLU A 4 -20.56 8.35 28.64
N ASP A 5 -20.79 7.17 28.07
CA ASP A 5 -20.07 6.69 26.89
C ASP A 5 -20.14 7.74 25.79
N ILE A 6 -18.97 8.07 25.23
CA ILE A 6 -18.82 9.06 24.16
C ILE A 6 -19.75 8.62 23.02
N LYS A 7 -20.78 9.43 22.74
CA LYS A 7 -21.65 9.28 21.57
C LYS A 7 -20.75 9.04 20.35
N GLU A 8 -21.02 7.96 19.62
CA GLU A 8 -20.35 7.65 18.36
C GLU A 8 -20.30 8.92 17.50
N GLU A 9 -19.11 9.51 17.38
CA GLU A 9 -18.91 10.64 16.49
C GLU A 9 -19.25 10.19 15.07
N HIS A 10 -20.13 10.94 14.39
CA HIS A 10 -20.37 10.76 12.97
C HIS A 10 -19.07 11.06 12.20
N PHE A 11 -18.25 10.03 12.01
CA PHE A 11 -17.02 10.12 11.23
C PHE A 11 -17.35 10.00 9.74
N THR A 12 -17.17 11.10 9.01
CA THR A 12 -17.27 11.11 7.55
C THR A 12 -15.88 10.90 6.97
N LEU A 13 -15.77 9.97 6.02
CA LEU A 13 -14.51 9.71 5.33
C LEU A 13 -14.10 10.96 4.52
N PRO A 14 -12.89 11.51 4.76
CA PRO A 14 -12.28 12.46 3.85
C PRO A 14 -12.15 11.87 2.45
N ASP A 15 -12.21 12.74 1.43
CA ASP A 15 -12.03 12.33 0.04
C ASP A 15 -10.82 12.98 -0.62
N ASP A 16 -9.96 13.64 0.16
CA ASP A 16 -8.75 14.37 -0.27
C ASP A 16 -7.72 13.47 -0.95
N VAL A 17 -7.61 12.21 -0.51
CA VAL A 17 -6.71 11.19 -1.08
C VAL A 17 -7.51 9.94 -1.41
N GLN A 18 -7.29 9.41 -2.61
CA GLN A 18 -8.01 8.25 -3.11
C GLN A 18 -7.06 7.33 -3.88
N ASP A 19 -7.42 6.05 -3.95
CA ASP A 19 -6.73 5.11 -4.82
C ASP A 19 -7.38 5.17 -6.21
N ALA A 20 -6.63 5.64 -7.21
CA ALA A 20 -6.98 5.51 -8.62
C ALA A 20 -6.80 4.04 -9.04
N VAL A 21 -7.89 3.36 -9.40
CA VAL A 21 -7.87 1.92 -9.67
C VAL A 21 -8.10 1.62 -11.14
N PHE A 22 -7.26 0.75 -11.71
CA PHE A 22 -7.34 0.36 -13.10
C PHE A 22 -7.43 -1.16 -13.25
N ASN A 23 -8.30 -1.58 -14.17
CA ASN A 23 -8.22 -2.93 -14.72
C ASN A 23 -6.98 -3.04 -15.60
N ILE A 24 -6.20 -4.09 -15.38
CA ILE A 24 -4.99 -4.35 -16.15
C ILE A 24 -5.05 -5.71 -16.85
N HIS A 25 -4.22 -5.84 -17.87
CA HIS A 25 -3.88 -7.10 -18.48
C HIS A 25 -2.37 -7.15 -18.67
N SER A 26 -1.72 -8.15 -18.07
CA SER A 26 -0.34 -8.51 -18.33
C SER A 26 -0.27 -10.04 -18.41
N LYS A 27 0.62 -10.55 -19.26
CA LYS A 27 0.86 -11.99 -19.38
C LYS A 27 1.65 -12.50 -18.19
N VAL A 28 2.68 -11.76 -17.80
CA VAL A 28 3.64 -12.12 -16.78
C VAL A 28 4.34 -10.86 -16.28
N LEU A 29 4.68 -10.83 -15.00
CA LEU A 29 5.48 -9.80 -14.36
C LEU A 29 6.55 -10.49 -13.49
N PRO A 30 7.75 -9.92 -13.32
CA PRO A 30 8.67 -10.40 -12.30
C PRO A 30 8.05 -10.14 -10.92
N ILE A 31 8.44 -10.93 -9.92
CA ILE A 31 7.93 -10.70 -8.56
C ILE A 31 8.34 -9.31 -8.05
N ASP A 32 9.61 -8.97 -8.24
CA ASP A 32 10.18 -7.68 -7.87
C ASP A 32 10.00 -6.62 -8.98
N HIS A 33 8.75 -6.43 -9.43
CA HIS A 33 8.43 -5.46 -10.50
C HIS A 33 8.23 -4.03 -9.99
N ALA A 34 8.36 -3.77 -8.69
CA ALA A 34 8.03 -2.47 -8.09
C ALA A 34 8.82 -1.31 -8.71
N TYR A 35 10.14 -1.51 -8.90
CA TYR A 35 10.99 -0.51 -9.54
C TYR A 35 10.59 -0.26 -11.00
N LEU A 36 10.43 -1.32 -11.80
CA LEU A 36 10.06 -1.21 -13.22
C LEU A 36 8.71 -0.51 -13.40
N LEU A 37 7.72 -0.87 -12.59
CA LEU A 37 6.40 -0.25 -12.60
C LEU A 37 6.48 1.24 -12.24
N SER A 38 7.27 1.59 -11.23
CA SER A 38 7.49 2.97 -10.81
C SER A 38 8.10 3.82 -11.93
N GLN A 39 9.15 3.32 -12.58
CA GLN A 39 9.80 4.03 -13.70
C GLN A 39 8.86 4.20 -14.90
N ALA A 40 8.09 3.17 -15.25
CA ALA A 40 7.12 3.25 -16.34
C ALA A 40 6.03 4.30 -16.06
N LEU A 41 5.54 4.37 -14.82
CA LEU A 41 4.54 5.36 -14.42
C LEU A 41 5.12 6.78 -14.34
N LEU A 42 6.34 6.94 -13.81
CA LEU A 42 7.01 8.25 -13.74
C LEU A 42 7.36 8.81 -15.11
N SER A 43 7.65 7.95 -16.09
CA SER A 43 7.90 8.37 -17.47
C SER A 43 6.65 8.99 -18.11
N GLU A 44 5.47 8.48 -17.76
CA GLU A 44 4.18 9.00 -18.25
C GLU A 44 3.65 10.17 -17.40
N PHE A 45 3.90 10.13 -16.09
CA PHE A 45 3.37 11.08 -15.11
C PHE A 45 4.46 11.49 -14.10
N PRO A 46 5.40 12.38 -14.49
CA PRO A 46 6.50 12.80 -13.61
C PRO A 46 6.03 13.44 -12.31
N TRP A 47 4.86 14.10 -12.32
CA TRP A 47 4.27 14.74 -11.14
C TRP A 47 3.99 13.77 -9.99
N LEU A 48 3.96 12.45 -10.23
CA LEU A 48 3.85 11.45 -9.16
C LEU A 48 4.96 11.60 -8.11
N ALA A 49 6.16 12.04 -8.51
CA ALA A 49 7.27 12.29 -7.59
C ALA A 49 7.17 13.62 -6.81
N GLU A 50 6.32 14.54 -7.28
CA GLU A 50 6.15 15.88 -6.68
C GLU A 50 5.05 15.89 -5.62
N VAL A 51 4.20 14.85 -5.61
CA VAL A 51 3.09 14.69 -4.67
C VAL A 51 3.34 13.47 -3.79
N ASN A 52 2.56 13.32 -2.71
CA ASN A 52 2.65 12.16 -1.82
C ASN A 52 1.99 10.90 -2.44
N ALA A 53 2.33 10.55 -3.68
CA ALA A 53 1.75 9.41 -4.38
C ALA A 53 2.31 8.07 -3.87
N GLY A 54 1.47 7.04 -3.93
CA GLY A 54 1.82 5.67 -3.60
C GLY A 54 1.46 4.73 -4.73
N ILE A 55 2.39 3.90 -5.20
CA ILE A 55 2.11 2.89 -6.22
C ILE A 55 1.97 1.54 -5.53
N HIS A 56 0.76 0.98 -5.54
CA HIS A 56 0.55 -0.33 -4.92
C HIS A 56 1.13 -1.45 -5.78
N ASP A 57 1.76 -2.41 -5.10
CA ASP A 57 2.23 -3.67 -5.68
C ASP A 57 1.08 -4.44 -6.36
N ILE A 58 1.33 -4.96 -7.57
CA ILE A 58 0.38 -5.81 -8.29
C ILE A 58 0.57 -7.24 -7.82
N SER A 59 0.04 -7.55 -6.64
CA SER A 59 0.14 -8.89 -6.06
C SER A 59 -1.04 -9.79 -6.44
N VAL A 60 -0.75 -11.08 -6.62
CA VAL A 60 -1.75 -12.16 -6.54
C VAL A 60 -1.53 -12.83 -5.18
N ALA A 61 -2.62 -13.20 -4.50
CA ALA A 61 -2.49 -13.94 -3.25
C ALA A 61 -1.81 -15.29 -3.50
N ASP A 62 -0.80 -15.60 -2.70
CA ASP A 62 -0.21 -16.94 -2.63
C ASP A 62 -1.34 -17.91 -2.26
N GLY A 63 -1.64 -18.87 -3.15
CA GLY A 63 -2.85 -19.68 -3.02
C GLY A 63 -2.74 -21.02 -3.74
N ASN A 64 -3.35 -22.04 -3.14
CA ASN A 64 -3.38 -23.44 -3.58
C ASN A 64 -2.08 -24.25 -3.41
N GLY A 65 -1.28 -23.97 -2.36
CA GLY A 65 -0.10 -24.79 -2.02
C GLY A 65 1.11 -24.61 -2.93
N TRP A 66 1.11 -23.57 -3.77
CA TRP A 66 2.28 -23.18 -4.56
C TRP A 66 3.10 -22.19 -3.75
N GLU A 67 4.34 -22.56 -3.44
CA GLU A 67 5.33 -21.66 -2.89
C GLU A 67 5.97 -20.90 -4.05
N GLN A 68 5.95 -19.57 -3.97
CA GLN A 68 6.52 -18.74 -5.01
C GLN A 68 7.96 -18.39 -4.65
N ASP A 69 8.87 -18.54 -5.61
CA ASP A 69 10.24 -18.07 -5.44
C ASP A 69 10.25 -16.54 -5.44
N HIS A 70 10.27 -15.93 -4.25
CA HIS A 70 10.23 -14.48 -4.07
C HIS A 70 11.51 -13.75 -4.51
N GLU A 71 12.59 -14.45 -4.88
CA GLU A 71 13.83 -13.85 -5.37
C GLU A 71 13.92 -13.80 -6.89
N SER A 72 13.49 -14.86 -7.60
CA SER A 72 13.61 -14.95 -9.06
C SER A 72 12.34 -15.33 -9.81
N GLY A 73 11.22 -15.40 -9.10
CA GLY A 73 9.95 -15.86 -9.65
C GLY A 73 9.20 -14.83 -10.49
N PHE A 74 8.12 -15.32 -11.09
CA PHE A 74 7.21 -14.54 -11.90
C PHE A 74 5.78 -14.59 -11.36
N TYR A 75 5.06 -13.48 -11.46
CA TYR A 75 3.62 -13.38 -11.28
C TYR A 75 2.88 -13.48 -12.61
N TYR A 76 1.74 -14.17 -12.60
CA TYR A 76 0.81 -14.26 -13.73
C TYR A 76 -0.51 -13.57 -13.36
N PRO A 77 -0.67 -12.27 -13.64
CA PRO A 77 -1.84 -11.52 -13.23
C PRO A 77 -3.14 -12.10 -13.77
N SER A 78 -4.07 -12.44 -12.88
CA SER A 78 -5.44 -12.81 -13.27
C SER A 78 -6.25 -11.60 -13.75
N LYS A 79 -7.44 -11.83 -14.33
CA LYS A 79 -8.40 -10.76 -14.66
C LYS A 79 -8.84 -9.91 -13.45
N ARG A 80 -8.65 -10.42 -12.22
CA ARG A 80 -8.98 -9.70 -10.98
C ARG A 80 -7.88 -8.76 -10.52
N SER A 81 -6.66 -8.92 -11.03
CA SER A 81 -5.52 -8.05 -10.70
C SER A 81 -5.84 -6.62 -11.13
N LYS A 82 -5.39 -5.67 -10.32
CA LYS A 82 -5.60 -4.23 -10.52
C LYS A 82 -4.29 -3.51 -10.31
N LEU A 83 -4.08 -2.44 -11.06
CA LEU A 83 -3.13 -1.40 -10.68
C LEU A 83 -3.89 -0.40 -9.81
N SER A 84 -3.35 -0.05 -8.64
CA SER A 84 -3.91 0.99 -7.79
C SER A 84 -2.81 2.01 -7.47
N ILE A 85 -3.12 3.29 -7.59
CA ILE A 85 -2.19 4.38 -7.31
C ILE A 85 -2.88 5.33 -6.34
N ARG A 86 -2.34 5.46 -5.13
CA ARG A 86 -2.81 6.40 -4.11
C ARG A 86 -2.35 7.79 -4.46
N ILE A 87 -3.27 8.73 -4.66
CA ILE A 87 -2.97 10.10 -5.06
C ILE A 87 -3.97 11.10 -4.45
N PRO A 88 -3.60 12.40 -4.40
CA PRO A 88 -4.55 13.48 -4.16
C PRO A 88 -5.72 13.47 -5.16
N LYS A 89 -6.91 13.83 -4.69
CA LYS A 89 -8.16 13.82 -5.47
C LYS A 89 -8.09 14.67 -6.73
N ASP A 90 -7.43 15.83 -6.66
CA ASP A 90 -7.28 16.76 -7.79
C ASP A 90 -6.47 16.15 -8.94
N LYS A 91 -5.65 15.12 -8.68
CA LYS A 91 -4.88 14.37 -9.68
C LYS A 91 -5.64 13.20 -10.33
N LEU A 92 -6.85 12.86 -9.86
CA LEU A 92 -7.64 11.74 -10.40
C LEU A 92 -8.00 11.93 -11.88
N SER A 93 -8.33 13.15 -12.29
CA SER A 93 -8.66 13.42 -13.70
C SER A 93 -7.43 13.27 -14.61
N GLU A 94 -6.25 13.68 -14.14
CA GLU A 94 -5.01 13.65 -14.90
C GLU A 94 -4.51 12.21 -15.10
N ILE A 95 -4.46 11.42 -14.01
CA ILE A 95 -4.06 10.01 -14.07
C ILE A 95 -5.06 9.16 -14.87
N GLY A 96 -6.31 9.62 -15.01
CA GLY A 96 -7.35 8.94 -15.79
C GLY A 96 -6.96 8.66 -17.25
N SER A 97 -6.10 9.50 -17.83
CA SER A 97 -5.54 9.33 -19.18
C SER A 97 -4.65 8.09 -19.34
N LEU A 98 -4.27 7.43 -18.24
CA LEU A 98 -3.57 6.15 -18.25
C LEU A 98 -4.44 5.03 -18.84
N ALA A 99 -5.77 5.14 -18.76
CA ALA A 99 -6.69 4.16 -19.33
C ALA A 99 -6.51 4.03 -20.85
N GLY A 100 -6.35 2.80 -21.34
CA GLY A 100 -6.11 2.49 -22.74
C GLY A 100 -4.63 2.43 -23.14
N LYS A 101 -3.72 2.97 -22.32
CA LYS A 101 -2.27 2.90 -22.56
C LYS A 101 -1.70 1.51 -22.25
N THR A 102 -0.50 1.26 -22.73
CA THR A 102 0.34 0.12 -22.33
C THR A 102 1.59 0.66 -21.68
N LEU A 103 1.83 0.29 -20.42
CA LEU A 103 3.07 0.57 -19.73
C LEU A 103 4.14 -0.43 -20.20
N ASP A 104 5.29 0.10 -20.59
CA ASP A 104 6.48 -0.67 -20.96
C ASP A 104 7.39 -0.80 -19.74
N LEU A 105 7.65 -2.04 -19.32
CA LEU A 105 8.52 -2.41 -18.20
C LEU A 105 9.77 -3.16 -18.73
N GLY A 106 10.16 -2.90 -19.98
CA GLY A 106 11.27 -3.57 -20.67
C GLY A 106 10.81 -4.89 -21.29
N GLU A 107 11.18 -6.01 -20.68
CA GLU A 107 10.76 -7.34 -21.16
C GLU A 107 9.27 -7.64 -20.90
N TYR A 108 8.62 -6.80 -20.09
CA TYR A 108 7.24 -6.96 -19.65
C TYR A 108 6.38 -5.78 -20.07
N GLN A 109 5.08 -6.02 -20.19
CA GLN A 109 4.12 -4.97 -20.55
C GLN A 109 2.85 -5.11 -19.73
N ILE A 110 2.29 -3.97 -19.33
CA ILE A 110 1.00 -3.90 -18.64
C ILE A 110 0.05 -3.05 -19.46
N LYS A 111 -0.94 -3.70 -20.07
CA LYS A 111 -2.04 -2.98 -20.74
C LYS A 111 -3.03 -2.49 -19.69
N ILE A 112 -3.26 -1.18 -19.66
CA ILE A 112 -4.26 -0.55 -18.81
C ILE A 112 -5.59 -0.57 -19.57
N VAL A 113 -6.48 -1.46 -19.16
CA VAL A 113 -7.72 -1.75 -19.91
C VAL A 113 -8.75 -0.64 -19.73
N LYS A 114 -9.04 -0.27 -18.48
CA LYS A 114 -9.97 0.81 -18.13
C LYS A 114 -9.75 1.28 -16.71
N ALA A 115 -10.08 2.55 -16.47
CA ALA A 115 -10.26 3.06 -15.11
C ALA A 115 -11.52 2.45 -14.47
N LEU A 116 -11.47 2.26 -13.15
CA LEU A 116 -12.60 1.92 -12.30
C LEU A 116 -12.93 3.11 -11.41
N GLU A 117 -13.99 2.99 -10.62
CA GLU A 117 -14.30 3.97 -9.58
C GLU A 117 -13.12 4.08 -8.60
N PRO A 118 -12.64 5.31 -8.32
CA PRO A 118 -11.65 5.54 -7.28
C PRO A 118 -12.13 5.05 -5.93
N LYS A 119 -11.19 4.62 -5.09
CA LYS A 119 -11.51 4.13 -3.74
C LYS A 119 -11.10 5.16 -2.70
N LEU A 120 -12.03 5.47 -1.80
CA LEU A 120 -11.72 6.17 -0.56
C LEU A 120 -10.88 5.27 0.36
N MET A 121 -10.19 5.91 1.30
CA MET A 121 -9.59 5.21 2.43
C MET A 121 -10.69 4.55 3.29
N SER A 122 -10.31 3.57 4.10
CA SER A 122 -11.24 2.86 4.98
C SER A 122 -11.16 3.36 6.42
N ASP A 123 -12.27 3.32 7.15
CA ASP A 123 -12.31 3.57 8.60
C ASP A 123 -12.04 2.32 9.44
N MET A 124 -11.63 1.20 8.83
CA MET A 124 -11.24 -0.03 9.55
C MET A 124 -10.09 0.25 10.52
N GLN A 125 -10.20 -0.25 11.74
CA GLN A 125 -9.24 0.05 12.82
C GLN A 125 -7.95 -0.77 12.76
N ILE A 126 -7.83 -1.65 11.74
CA ILE A 126 -6.67 -2.48 11.48
C ILE A 126 -6.20 -2.22 10.06
N VAL A 127 -4.93 -1.84 9.94
CA VAL A 127 -4.29 -1.59 8.65
C VAL A 127 -2.95 -2.28 8.59
N PHE A 128 -2.51 -2.61 7.38
CA PHE A 128 -1.31 -3.37 7.12
C PHE A 128 -0.53 -2.75 5.96
N ALA A 129 0.77 -2.55 6.14
CA ALA A 129 1.70 -2.25 5.08
C ALA A 129 2.51 -3.51 4.73
N LYS A 130 2.47 -3.90 3.46
CA LYS A 130 3.24 -5.06 2.96
C LYS A 130 4.75 -4.82 3.03
N TYR A 131 5.15 -3.57 2.85
CA TYR A 131 6.52 -3.10 2.85
C TYR A 131 6.61 -1.80 3.65
N VAL A 132 7.48 -1.75 4.65
CA VAL A 132 7.97 -0.51 5.26
C VAL A 132 9.48 -0.54 5.12
N ALA A 133 10.05 0.44 4.42
CA ALA A 133 11.49 0.51 4.20
C ALA A 133 12.21 0.68 5.55
N CYS A 134 13.25 -0.11 5.76
CA CYS A 134 14.02 -0.12 7.00
C CYS A 134 15.50 -0.40 6.72
N ASP A 135 16.35 -0.05 7.67
CA ASP A 135 17.77 -0.44 7.63
C ASP A 135 17.86 -1.97 7.83
N SER A 136 18.78 -2.60 7.08
CA SER A 136 18.99 -4.05 7.10
C SER A 136 19.58 -4.57 8.41
N GLN A 137 20.15 -3.68 9.24
CA GLN A 137 20.74 -4.03 10.52
C GLN A 137 19.73 -4.02 11.67
N LEU A 138 18.52 -3.46 11.46
CA LEU A 138 17.54 -3.35 12.53
C LEU A 138 16.94 -4.72 12.86
N ASP A 139 17.00 -5.07 14.14
CA ASP A 139 16.21 -6.17 14.64
C ASP A 139 14.71 -5.84 14.64
N GLU A 140 13.88 -6.80 15.03
CA GLU A 140 12.42 -6.64 15.04
C GLU A 140 11.96 -5.52 16.00
N ASN A 141 12.57 -5.41 17.18
CA ASN A 141 12.18 -4.46 18.20
C ASN A 141 12.59 -3.04 17.81
N GLU A 142 13.80 -2.88 17.28
CA GLU A 142 14.29 -1.59 16.80
C GLU A 142 13.44 -1.08 15.63
N PHE A 143 13.05 -1.96 14.71
CA PHE A 143 12.10 -1.61 13.64
C PHE A 143 10.74 -1.16 14.18
N LEU A 144 10.20 -1.85 15.19
CA LEU A 144 8.94 -1.47 15.83
C LEU A 144 9.05 -0.11 16.52
N GLU A 145 10.17 0.17 17.20
CA GLU A 145 10.41 1.45 17.86
C GLU A 145 10.52 2.60 16.85
N VAL A 146 11.28 2.43 15.77
CA VAL A 146 11.37 3.41 14.67
C VAL A 146 10.00 3.65 14.05
N SER A 147 9.27 2.58 13.74
CA SER A 147 7.92 2.68 13.17
C SER A 147 6.95 3.40 14.12
N PHE A 148 7.03 3.12 15.42
CA PHE A 148 6.21 3.76 16.44
C PHE A 148 6.48 5.26 16.53
N ASN A 149 7.74 5.68 16.45
CA ASN A 149 8.13 7.09 16.44
C ASN A 149 7.64 7.83 15.18
N GLN A 150 7.66 7.17 14.03
CA GLN A 150 7.07 7.73 12.79
C GLN A 150 5.55 7.91 12.92
N LEU A 151 4.84 6.90 13.46
CA LEU A 151 3.40 7.01 13.74
C LEU A 151 3.08 8.13 14.72
N LYS A 152 3.86 8.29 15.79
CA LYS A 152 3.73 9.41 16.74
C LYS A 152 3.94 10.78 16.09
N THR A 153 4.87 10.89 15.15
CA THR A 153 5.10 12.12 14.39
C THR A 153 3.86 12.51 13.57
N LEU A 154 3.09 11.52 13.11
CA LEU A 154 1.78 11.72 12.48
C LEU A 154 0.65 11.97 13.49
N GLY A 155 0.94 12.03 14.80
CA GLY A 155 -0.06 12.16 15.86
C GLY A 155 -0.88 10.89 16.12
N ILE A 156 -0.45 9.73 15.59
CA ILE A 156 -1.10 8.45 15.76
C ILE A 156 -0.49 7.75 16.97
N HIS A 157 -1.35 7.23 17.85
CA HIS A 157 -0.92 6.53 19.07
C HIS A 157 -1.36 5.06 19.00
N PRO A 158 -0.61 4.22 18.27
CA PRO A 158 -1.01 2.83 18.06
C PRO A 158 -0.97 2.07 19.39
N LYS A 159 -2.01 1.27 19.66
CA LYS A 159 -2.03 0.41 20.85
C LYS A 159 -1.38 -0.94 20.59
N LYS A 160 -1.47 -1.42 19.36
CA LYS A 160 -0.95 -2.71 18.92
C LYS A 160 -0.23 -2.54 17.60
N MET A 161 1.00 -3.04 17.55
CA MET A 161 1.82 -3.13 16.35
C MET A 161 2.41 -4.52 16.27
N MET A 162 2.50 -5.05 15.06
CA MET A 162 3.11 -6.36 14.81
C MET A 162 3.96 -6.27 13.56
N ALA A 163 5.26 -6.50 13.73
CA ALA A 163 6.17 -6.69 12.63
C ALA A 163 5.95 -8.08 12.03
N GLY A 164 6.17 -8.22 10.72
CA GLY A 164 6.01 -9.48 10.02
C GLY A 164 7.19 -9.77 9.11
N LEU A 165 6.88 -10.30 7.92
CA LEU A 165 7.89 -10.79 6.98
C LEU A 165 8.83 -9.69 6.51
N GLU A 166 10.10 -10.05 6.39
CA GLU A 166 11.12 -9.27 5.70
C GLU A 166 11.09 -9.55 4.20
N ARG A 167 11.27 -8.49 3.41
CA ARG A 167 11.36 -8.57 1.96
C ARG A 167 12.37 -7.56 1.44
N LYS A 168 12.77 -7.74 0.19
CA LYS A 168 13.72 -6.88 -0.51
C LYS A 168 13.05 -6.31 -1.76
N ILE A 169 13.43 -5.09 -2.11
CA ILE A 169 13.13 -4.47 -3.41
C ILE A 169 14.46 -4.14 -4.05
N THR A 170 14.68 -4.64 -5.26
CA THR A 170 15.92 -4.43 -6.02
C THR A 170 15.77 -3.19 -6.88
N THR A 171 16.73 -2.29 -6.75
CA THR A 171 16.85 -1.09 -7.59
C THR A 171 18.26 -1.01 -8.17
N PRO A 172 18.49 -0.22 -9.23
CA PRO A 172 19.84 0.02 -9.74
C PRO A 172 20.80 0.63 -8.71
N ASP A 173 20.26 1.38 -7.73
CA ASP A 173 21.04 2.04 -6.68
C ASP A 173 21.34 1.12 -5.48
N GLY A 174 20.74 -0.08 -5.45
CA GLY A 174 20.93 -1.07 -4.40
C GLY A 174 19.65 -1.75 -3.95
N ILE A 175 19.77 -2.53 -2.86
CA ILE A 175 18.67 -3.27 -2.27
C ILE A 175 18.01 -2.42 -1.18
N ILE A 176 16.70 -2.23 -1.29
CA ILE A 176 15.88 -1.64 -0.23
C ILE A 176 15.35 -2.79 0.62
N HIS A 177 15.73 -2.80 1.90
CA HIS A 177 15.22 -3.74 2.88
C HIS A 177 13.87 -3.24 3.42
N THR A 178 12.94 -4.17 3.59
CA THR A 178 11.60 -3.84 4.04
C THR A 178 11.11 -4.88 5.04
N ARG A 179 10.25 -4.47 5.96
CA ARG A 179 9.51 -5.38 6.83
C ARG A 179 8.03 -5.02 6.81
N SER A 180 7.16 -6.02 6.79
CA SER A 180 5.72 -5.75 6.84
C SER A 180 5.29 -5.31 8.24
N LEU A 181 4.28 -4.44 8.32
CA LEU A 181 3.80 -3.90 9.59
C LEU A 181 2.28 -3.90 9.64
N MET A 182 1.71 -4.52 10.67
CA MET A 182 0.31 -4.38 11.05
C MET A 182 0.18 -3.39 12.20
N VAL A 183 -0.82 -2.51 12.11
CA VAL A 183 -1.21 -1.60 13.19
C VAL A 183 -2.70 -1.81 13.47
N ALA A 184 -3.05 -2.02 14.74
CA ALA A 184 -4.41 -2.34 15.15
C ALA A 184 -4.89 -1.43 16.30
N ASP A 185 -6.21 -1.49 16.55
CA ASP A 185 -6.94 -0.68 17.54
C ASP A 185 -6.77 0.84 17.31
N LEU A 186 -6.71 1.25 16.04
CA LEU A 186 -6.64 2.67 15.64
C LEU A 186 -8.01 3.33 15.75
N ARG A 187 -8.04 4.61 16.13
CA ARG A 187 -9.24 5.42 15.89
C ARG A 187 -9.49 5.52 14.38
N LYS A 188 -10.76 5.66 13.98
CA LYS A 188 -11.15 5.78 12.55
C LYS A 188 -10.34 6.85 11.81
N SER A 189 -10.20 8.03 12.43
CA SER A 189 -9.41 9.14 11.88
C SER A 189 -7.91 8.85 11.79
N GLU A 190 -7.34 8.12 12.75
CA GLU A 190 -5.94 7.69 12.72
C GLU A 190 -5.70 6.66 11.61
N SER A 191 -6.63 5.72 11.43
CA SER A 191 -6.56 4.72 10.37
C SER A 191 -6.59 5.36 8.98
N VAL A 192 -7.52 6.29 8.75
CA VAL A 192 -7.58 7.04 7.48
C VAL A 192 -6.28 7.82 7.29
N LYS A 193 -5.85 8.60 8.28
CA LYS A 193 -4.62 9.39 8.21
C LYS A 193 -3.39 8.52 7.90
N LEU A 194 -3.30 7.33 8.49
CA LEU A 194 -2.22 6.40 8.23
C LEU A 194 -2.25 5.84 6.80
N GLN A 195 -3.44 5.56 6.26
CA GLN A 195 -3.56 5.15 4.86
C GLN A 195 -3.14 6.30 3.92
N GLU A 196 -3.60 7.52 4.16
CA GLU A 196 -3.24 8.68 3.32
C GLU A 196 -1.73 8.98 3.38
N GLN A 197 -1.18 9.09 4.59
CA GLN A 197 0.17 9.62 4.83
C GLN A 197 1.24 8.55 4.93
N GLY A 198 0.90 7.30 5.28
CA GLY A 198 1.81 6.16 5.46
C GLY A 198 3.03 6.46 6.32
N ILE A 199 4.04 5.59 6.31
CA ILE A 199 5.30 5.81 7.04
C ILE A 199 6.49 5.29 6.22
N GLY A 200 7.69 5.79 6.52
CA GLY A 200 8.92 5.44 5.80
C GLY A 200 8.99 6.01 4.38
N GLU A 201 10.06 5.64 3.70
CA GLU A 201 10.43 6.15 2.38
C GLU A 201 9.90 5.26 1.24
N HIS A 202 10.13 5.69 -0.01
CA HIS A 202 9.91 4.91 -1.23
C HIS A 202 8.44 4.52 -1.52
N ARG A 203 7.49 5.42 -1.29
CA ARG A 203 6.05 5.20 -1.60
C ARG A 203 5.77 4.84 -3.05
N LEU A 204 6.53 5.40 -3.98
CA LEU A 204 6.44 5.08 -5.40
C LEU A 204 6.92 3.66 -5.73
N LEU A 205 7.55 2.95 -4.78
CA LEU A 205 7.88 1.53 -4.86
C LEU A 205 6.93 0.66 -4.01
N GLY A 206 5.84 1.25 -3.49
CA GLY A 206 4.85 0.55 -2.66
C GLY A 206 5.20 0.45 -1.18
N CYS A 207 6.29 1.08 -0.74
CA CYS A 207 6.66 1.14 0.67
C CYS A 207 5.79 2.13 1.44
N GLY A 208 5.50 1.81 2.71
CA GLY A 208 4.74 2.69 3.59
C GLY A 208 3.25 2.80 3.28
N LEU A 209 2.75 2.03 2.30
CA LEU A 209 1.33 2.08 1.89
C LEU A 209 0.50 1.12 2.74
N PHE A 210 -0.29 1.67 3.65
CA PHE A 210 -1.20 0.90 4.48
C PHE A 210 -2.52 0.62 3.74
N VAL A 211 -2.99 -0.61 3.85
CA VAL A 211 -4.29 -1.07 3.35
C VAL A 211 -5.12 -1.64 4.50
N PRO A 212 -6.46 -1.46 4.48
CA PRO A 212 -7.32 -1.98 5.53
C PRO A 212 -7.32 -3.51 5.55
N GLN A 213 -7.29 -4.07 6.75
CA GLN A 213 -7.43 -5.51 6.97
C GLN A 213 -8.73 -5.79 7.72
N LYS A 214 -9.41 -6.87 7.31
CA LYS A 214 -10.53 -7.38 8.09
C LYS A 214 -9.98 -7.86 9.44
N GLY A 215 -10.56 -7.34 10.51
CA GLY A 215 -10.22 -7.81 11.84
C GLY A 215 -10.60 -9.26 12.05
N ILE A 216 -9.91 -9.88 12.99
CA ILE A 216 -10.33 -11.15 13.60
C ILE A 216 -11.20 -10.75 14.79
N GLU A 217 -12.39 -10.21 14.52
CA GLU A 217 -13.39 -10.13 15.60
C GLU A 217 -13.78 -11.57 15.92
N SER A 218 -13.57 -11.98 17.17
CA SER A 218 -14.09 -13.24 17.67
C SER A 218 -15.59 -13.22 17.43
N VAL A 219 -16.09 -14.16 16.63
CA VAL A 219 -17.52 -14.44 16.59
C VAL A 219 -17.84 -14.99 17.97
N ASP A 220 -18.41 -14.16 18.84
CA ASP A 220 -18.95 -14.65 20.10
C ASP A 220 -19.94 -15.77 19.75
N ALA A 221 -19.61 -16.98 20.18
CA ALA A 221 -20.48 -18.12 19.98
C ALA A 221 -21.79 -17.86 20.73
N VAL A 222 -22.88 -17.69 19.99
CA VAL A 222 -24.25 -17.63 20.51
C VAL A 222 -24.63 -18.99 21.09
#